data_AF-A0A920AZF2-F1
#
_entry.id   AF-A0A920AZF2-F1
#
_cell.length_a   1.000
_cell.length_b   1.000
_cell.length_c   1.000
_cell.angle_alpha   90.00
_cell.angle_beta   90.00
_cell.angle_gamma   90.00
#
_symmetry.space_group_name_H-M   'P 1'
#
loop_
_entity.id
_entity.type
_entity.pdbx_description
1 polymer ?
#
loop_
_entity_poly.entity_id
_entity_poly.type
_entity_poly.pdbx_seq_one_letter_code
_entity_poly.pdbx_strand_id
1 'polypeptide(L)'
;MHSVQVIGNQPLTLMAENFGGNEESDYQLFSLPYDIPNALDAILLAMDQAGYPNFNKKYWRLYAYNGGYEEITDNNYGLFMGEAYFFIWNKDKISERPLFDFGTGHPSTVTDPPFEIYLQPSEWKFFGVPYDFPIPLEQIYTENGEYIGDVGSLYAWRDGWKELNKGEELMPWQGFIYKSFSANRIIIDGRGMDIGMSTERKHDIAAIPMQSDEWTIDIIASTGLLKDDNNTIGVRHVAEDGFDIFDEFEPPMMSGNVALRIDNRNREIAPDLYTVDIRKPSEEGQFWDLQLIAPTNGKRTYVVFDGLGYVPEEYDMFLINKTNRQAISLDIENTYQIANSGSDEDGHIRQDLRLVIGTREFVNENNDGVNLYPDAFVLSQNYPNPFNPQTSIRLSLQEDARVDLIVYDLTGKEVTRLVNSKEHSAGYYNFIWNGKNDLGTRVSSGVYLYHAIVRDSKGSVVLNKTRKMILLK
;
A
#
# COMPACT_ATOMS: atom_id res chain seq x y z
N MET A 1 4.80 -6.54 -36.42
CA MET A 1 3.69 -6.58 -35.44
C MET A 1 4.19 -7.38 -34.26
N HIS A 2 4.82 -6.72 -33.31
CA HIS A 2 5.19 -7.32 -32.04
C HIS A 2 4.26 -6.71 -31.01
N SER A 3 3.32 -7.52 -30.55
CA SER A 3 2.48 -7.20 -29.41
C SER A 3 3.38 -7.27 -28.17
N VAL A 4 3.63 -6.10 -27.57
CA VAL A 4 4.15 -6.02 -26.20
C VAL A 4 3.00 -6.47 -25.29
N GLN A 5 3.13 -7.66 -24.70
CA GLN A 5 2.31 -8.05 -23.57
C GLN A 5 2.99 -7.46 -22.34
N VAL A 6 2.35 -6.46 -21.72
CA VAL A 6 2.66 -6.06 -20.36
C VAL A 6 2.28 -7.23 -19.47
N ILE A 7 3.27 -8.01 -19.03
CA ILE A 7 3.08 -9.05 -18.02
C ILE A 7 2.91 -8.30 -16.70
N GLY A 8 1.66 -8.07 -16.31
CA GLY A 8 1.37 -7.46 -15.02
C GLY A 8 1.91 -8.35 -13.90
N ASN A 9 2.48 -7.71 -12.86
CA ASN A 9 2.78 -8.31 -11.57
C ASN A 9 1.58 -9.16 -11.11
N GLN A 10 1.62 -10.47 -11.38
CA GLN A 10 0.60 -11.39 -10.88
C GLN A 10 0.87 -11.52 -9.38
N PRO A 11 -0.08 -11.12 -8.51
CA PRO A 11 0.03 -11.44 -7.09
C PRO A 11 0.17 -12.95 -6.94
N LEU A 12 0.72 -13.41 -5.82
CA LEU A 12 0.66 -14.83 -5.45
C LEU A 12 -0.81 -15.29 -5.44
N THR A 13 -1.27 -15.88 -6.54
CA THR A 13 -2.64 -16.41 -6.65
C THR A 13 -2.68 -17.73 -5.90
N LEU A 14 -3.18 -17.67 -4.67
CA LEU A 14 -3.45 -18.85 -3.88
C LEU A 14 -4.96 -19.08 -3.87
N MET A 15 -5.37 -20.03 -4.72
CA MET A 15 -6.69 -20.64 -4.64
C MET A 15 -6.99 -20.99 -3.19
N ALA A 16 -8.08 -20.39 -2.69
CA ALA A 16 -8.58 -20.58 -1.35
C ALA A 16 -8.74 -22.08 -1.06
N GLU A 17 -7.92 -22.61 -0.16
CA GLU A 17 -8.31 -23.65 0.81
C GLU A 17 -7.16 -23.88 1.80
N ASN A 18 -7.22 -23.12 2.92
CA ASN A 18 -6.29 -23.12 4.06
C ASN A 18 -4.87 -22.67 3.66
N PHE A 19 -3.97 -22.45 4.62
CA PHE A 19 -2.49 -22.36 4.49
C PHE A 19 -1.80 -21.04 4.82
N GLY A 20 -0.61 -21.21 5.45
CA GLY A 20 0.09 -20.27 6.33
C GLY A 20 0.76 -19.06 5.70
N GLY A 21 1.20 -18.14 6.56
CA GLY A 21 1.51 -16.76 6.20
C GLY A 21 0.33 -15.83 6.47
N ASN A 22 -0.10 -15.67 7.73
CA ASN A 22 -1.24 -14.81 8.08
C ASN A 22 -0.81 -13.35 8.38
N GLU A 23 0.49 -13.13 8.57
CA GLU A 23 1.11 -11.86 8.97
C GLU A 23 2.45 -11.72 8.26
N GLU A 24 2.92 -10.49 8.01
CA GLU A 24 4.17 -10.22 7.27
C GLU A 24 5.42 -10.83 7.94
N SER A 25 5.32 -11.10 9.23
CA SER A 25 6.39 -11.72 10.01
C SER A 25 6.51 -13.25 9.81
N ASP A 26 5.61 -13.86 9.03
CA ASP A 26 5.65 -15.27 8.61
C ASP A 26 6.52 -15.50 7.36
N TYR A 27 7.14 -14.43 6.84
CA TYR A 27 7.86 -14.42 5.59
C TYR A 27 9.33 -14.10 5.84
N GLN A 28 10.20 -14.74 5.07
CA GLN A 28 11.63 -14.48 5.04
C GLN A 28 12.11 -14.46 3.60
N LEU A 29 12.70 -13.34 3.18
CA LEU A 29 13.48 -13.27 1.96
C LEU A 29 14.95 -13.56 2.29
N PHE A 30 15.49 -14.65 1.75
CA PHE A 30 16.88 -15.06 1.97
C PHE A 30 17.58 -15.27 0.64
N SER A 31 18.91 -15.31 0.68
CA SER A 31 19.75 -15.58 -0.48
C SER A 31 20.90 -16.53 -0.16
N LEU A 32 21.57 -17.02 -1.20
CA LEU A 32 22.76 -17.86 -1.07
C LEU A 32 24.00 -17.07 -1.53
N PRO A 33 24.97 -16.79 -0.65
CA PRO A 33 26.13 -15.97 -0.98
C PRO A 33 27.23 -16.70 -1.76
N TYR A 34 27.18 -18.03 -1.82
CA TYR A 34 28.08 -18.87 -2.59
C TYR A 34 27.30 -20.03 -3.20
N ASP A 35 27.90 -20.71 -4.18
CA ASP A 35 27.30 -21.88 -4.81
C ASP A 35 27.29 -23.05 -3.81
N ILE A 36 26.08 -23.51 -3.45
CA ILE A 36 25.87 -24.58 -2.47
C ILE A 36 25.26 -25.77 -3.22
N PRO A 37 26.03 -26.85 -3.44
CA PRO A 37 25.49 -28.06 -4.03
C PRO A 37 24.31 -28.58 -3.19
N ASN A 38 23.18 -28.82 -3.85
CA ASN A 38 21.95 -29.32 -3.23
C ASN A 38 21.44 -28.45 -2.06
N ALA A 39 21.52 -27.12 -2.17
CA ALA A 39 21.00 -26.21 -1.13
C ALA A 39 19.54 -26.49 -0.74
N LEU A 40 18.71 -26.91 -1.70
CA LEU A 40 17.32 -27.30 -1.43
C LEU A 40 17.26 -28.50 -0.47
N ASP A 41 18.15 -29.49 -0.59
CA ASP A 41 18.18 -30.66 0.30
C ASP A 41 18.45 -30.25 1.75
N ALA A 42 19.25 -29.20 2.00
CA ALA A 42 19.49 -28.67 3.34
C ALA A 42 18.21 -28.10 3.97
N ILE A 43 17.41 -27.37 3.19
CA ILE A 43 16.10 -26.86 3.62
C ILE A 43 15.16 -28.03 3.90
N LEU A 44 15.03 -28.97 2.97
CA LEU A 44 14.16 -30.14 3.11
C LEU A 44 14.55 -31.01 4.31
N LEU A 45 15.85 -31.21 4.55
CA LEU A 45 16.36 -31.95 5.70
C LEU A 45 16.04 -31.22 7.01
N ALA A 46 16.22 -29.90 7.07
CA ALA A 46 15.90 -29.11 8.25
C ALA A 46 14.40 -29.22 8.61
N MET A 47 13.53 -29.15 7.60
CA MET A 47 12.09 -29.29 7.80
C MET A 47 11.69 -30.70 8.24
N ASP A 48 12.26 -31.74 7.62
CA ASP A 48 12.00 -33.14 7.99
C ASP A 48 12.49 -33.46 9.42
N GLN A 49 13.69 -32.98 9.80
CA GLN A 49 14.23 -33.14 11.16
C GLN A 49 13.36 -32.44 12.22
N ALA A 50 12.74 -31.31 11.87
CA ALA A 50 11.78 -30.62 12.71
C ALA A 50 10.39 -31.29 12.75
N GLY A 51 10.20 -32.40 12.02
CA GLY A 51 8.96 -33.17 11.97
C GLY A 51 7.90 -32.59 11.04
N TYR A 52 8.29 -31.71 10.11
CA TYR A 52 7.39 -31.04 9.18
C TYR A 52 7.54 -31.63 7.76
N PRO A 53 6.49 -32.26 7.20
CA PRO A 53 6.59 -32.89 5.89
C PRO A 53 6.97 -31.89 4.78
N ASN A 54 7.84 -32.35 3.88
CA ASN A 54 8.31 -31.56 2.74
C ASN A 54 7.16 -31.13 1.80
N PHE A 55 7.24 -29.89 1.30
CA PHE A 55 6.25 -29.26 0.41
C PHE A 55 4.81 -29.34 0.91
N ASN A 56 4.63 -29.53 2.21
CA ASN A 56 3.32 -29.52 2.83
C ASN A 56 2.99 -28.08 3.20
N LYS A 57 2.09 -27.51 2.40
CA LYS A 57 1.61 -26.15 2.53
C LYS A 57 1.16 -25.81 3.97
N LYS A 58 0.86 -26.82 4.83
CA LYS A 58 0.26 -26.71 6.21
C LYS A 58 1.25 -26.02 7.11
N TYR A 59 2.52 -26.21 6.78
CA TYR A 59 3.66 -25.87 7.59
C TYR A 59 4.47 -24.77 6.93
N TRP A 60 4.83 -24.92 5.66
CA TRP A 60 5.74 -24.00 5.00
C TRP A 60 5.67 -24.09 3.47
N ARG A 61 6.25 -23.08 2.81
CA ARG A 61 6.34 -22.94 1.35
C ARG A 61 7.62 -22.20 0.98
N LEU A 62 8.11 -22.44 -0.23
CA LEU A 62 9.29 -21.80 -0.78
C LEU A 62 8.96 -21.26 -2.17
N TYR A 63 9.43 -20.04 -2.46
CA TYR A 63 9.12 -19.32 -3.69
C TYR A 63 10.38 -18.74 -4.33
N ALA A 64 10.47 -18.88 -5.64
CA ALA A 64 11.34 -18.06 -6.49
C ALA A 64 10.53 -16.92 -7.11
N TYR A 65 11.22 -15.96 -7.71
CA TYR A 65 10.58 -14.88 -8.47
C TYR A 65 11.18 -14.75 -9.87
N ASN A 66 10.34 -14.87 -10.88
CA ASN A 66 10.71 -14.79 -12.29
C ASN A 66 9.58 -14.08 -13.07
N GLY A 67 9.51 -12.75 -12.95
CA GLY A 67 8.37 -11.96 -13.44
C GLY A 67 7.05 -12.20 -12.69
N GLY A 68 7.11 -12.99 -11.62
CA GLY A 68 5.99 -13.44 -10.81
C GLY A 68 6.47 -14.48 -9.80
N TYR A 69 5.68 -14.70 -8.75
CA TYR A 69 6.01 -15.68 -7.73
C TYR A 69 5.79 -17.12 -8.22
N GLU A 70 6.82 -17.94 -8.14
CA GLU A 70 6.79 -19.34 -8.54
C GLU A 70 6.99 -20.24 -7.31
N GLU A 71 5.99 -21.05 -6.96
CA GLU A 71 6.11 -21.99 -5.83
C GLU A 71 7.04 -23.15 -6.20
N ILE A 72 8.11 -23.31 -5.42
CA ILE A 72 9.01 -24.44 -5.55
C ILE A 72 8.34 -25.65 -4.89
N THR A 73 8.02 -26.66 -5.70
CA THR A 73 7.36 -27.91 -5.26
C THR A 73 8.08 -29.17 -5.75
N ASP A 74 9.14 -29.03 -6.53
CA ASP A 74 9.98 -30.11 -7.04
C ASP A 74 11.26 -30.21 -6.22
N ASN A 75 11.59 -31.42 -5.77
CA ASN A 75 12.83 -31.72 -5.04
C ASN A 75 14.09 -31.48 -5.89
N ASN A 76 13.98 -31.37 -7.22
CA ASN A 76 15.11 -31.14 -8.13
C ASN A 76 15.33 -29.67 -8.48
N TYR A 77 14.60 -28.74 -7.87
CA TYR A 77 14.76 -27.32 -8.15
C TYR A 77 16.14 -26.83 -7.65
N GLY A 78 16.90 -26.17 -8.54
CA GLY A 78 18.19 -25.59 -8.20
C GLY A 78 18.03 -24.25 -7.49
N LEU A 79 18.68 -24.08 -6.34
CA LEU A 79 18.86 -22.77 -5.72
C LEU A 79 20.25 -22.27 -6.06
N PHE A 80 20.35 -21.06 -6.59
CA PHE A 80 21.57 -20.53 -7.17
C PHE A 80 22.12 -19.37 -6.34
N MET A 81 23.45 -19.27 -6.36
CA MET A 81 24.18 -18.15 -5.77
C MET A 81 23.73 -16.82 -6.37
N GLY A 82 23.58 -15.79 -5.52
CA GLY A 82 23.20 -14.45 -5.95
C GLY A 82 21.72 -14.29 -6.30
N GLU A 83 20.91 -15.35 -6.18
CA GLU A 83 19.45 -15.29 -6.25
C GLU A 83 18.84 -15.25 -4.85
N ALA A 84 17.62 -14.71 -4.76
CA ALA A 84 16.86 -14.66 -3.52
C ALA A 84 15.54 -15.43 -3.63
N TYR A 85 15.16 -16.03 -2.51
CA TYR A 85 14.00 -16.91 -2.40
C TYR A 85 13.16 -16.53 -1.17
N PHE A 86 11.85 -16.62 -1.30
CA PHE A 86 10.93 -16.42 -0.20
C PHE A 86 10.62 -17.74 0.48
N PHE A 87 10.90 -17.81 1.78
CA PHE A 87 10.43 -18.87 2.63
C PHE A 87 9.28 -18.36 3.49
N ILE A 88 8.17 -19.07 3.51
CA ILE A 88 6.93 -18.70 4.22
C ILE A 88 6.58 -19.87 5.14
N TRP A 89 6.23 -19.59 6.40
CA TRP A 89 5.80 -20.62 7.33
C TRP A 89 4.56 -20.27 8.11
N ASN A 90 3.89 -21.29 8.63
CA ASN A 90 2.74 -21.14 9.50
C ASN A 90 3.19 -21.05 10.96
N LYS A 91 3.16 -19.86 11.57
CA LYS A 91 3.55 -19.67 12.97
C LYS A 91 2.75 -20.48 13.99
N ASP A 92 1.49 -20.80 13.69
CA ASP A 92 0.67 -21.66 14.55
C ASP A 92 1.16 -23.12 14.58
N LYS A 93 2.00 -23.51 13.61
CA LYS A 93 2.57 -24.87 13.48
C LYS A 93 4.07 -24.90 13.73
N ILE A 94 4.76 -23.82 13.39
CA ILE A 94 6.21 -23.66 13.54
C ILE A 94 6.42 -22.36 14.32
N SER A 95 6.55 -22.48 15.64
CA SER A 95 6.57 -21.32 16.54
C SER A 95 7.84 -20.47 16.45
N GLU A 96 8.92 -21.05 15.95
CA GLU A 96 10.22 -20.38 15.79
C GLU A 96 10.57 -20.27 14.31
N ARG A 97 11.30 -19.21 13.94
CA ARG A 97 11.77 -19.01 12.57
C ARG A 97 12.72 -20.15 12.17
N PRO A 98 12.45 -20.88 11.08
CA PRO A 98 13.34 -21.92 10.60
C PRO A 98 14.73 -21.39 10.27
N LEU A 99 15.76 -22.12 10.70
CA LEU A 99 17.15 -21.85 10.39
C LEU A 99 17.68 -22.98 9.51
N PHE A 100 18.40 -22.63 8.45
CA PHE A 100 18.95 -23.58 7.50
C PHE A 100 20.46 -23.64 7.67
N ASP A 101 20.98 -24.83 7.96
CA ASP A 101 22.41 -25.10 7.94
C ASP A 101 22.81 -25.58 6.55
N PHE A 102 23.43 -24.69 5.78
CA PHE A 102 23.94 -24.98 4.44
C PHE A 102 25.38 -25.57 4.45
N GLY A 103 25.89 -25.92 5.63
CA GLY A 103 27.24 -26.44 5.82
C GLY A 103 28.32 -25.36 5.79
N THR A 104 29.58 -25.80 5.96
CA THR A 104 30.77 -24.93 6.02
C THR A 104 31.77 -25.31 4.92
N GLY A 105 32.68 -24.39 4.58
CA GLY A 105 33.82 -24.67 3.69
C GLY A 105 33.57 -24.39 2.20
N HIS A 106 32.50 -23.67 1.87
CA HIS A 106 32.27 -23.20 0.51
C HIS A 106 33.17 -21.97 0.23
N PRO A 107 33.88 -21.92 -0.91
CA PRO A 107 34.76 -20.81 -1.21
C PRO A 107 33.94 -19.54 -1.47
N SER A 108 34.35 -18.40 -0.89
CA SER A 108 33.80 -17.10 -1.27
C SER A 108 34.02 -16.84 -2.75
N THR A 109 33.07 -16.15 -3.38
CA THR A 109 33.20 -15.65 -4.75
C THR A 109 34.42 -14.74 -4.86
N VAL A 110 35.16 -14.86 -5.96
CA VAL A 110 36.24 -13.94 -6.29
C VAL A 110 35.68 -12.54 -6.49
N THR A 111 36.33 -11.55 -5.89
CA THR A 111 35.90 -10.14 -5.94
C THR A 111 36.42 -9.41 -7.18
N ASP A 112 37.35 -10.01 -7.93
CA ASP A 112 37.89 -9.46 -9.18
C ASP A 112 37.72 -10.47 -10.33
N PRO A 113 36.94 -10.14 -11.38
CA PRO A 113 36.17 -8.90 -11.55
C PRO A 113 34.99 -8.78 -10.56
N PRO A 114 34.45 -7.56 -10.35
CA PRO A 114 33.18 -7.36 -9.63
C PRO A 114 32.06 -8.26 -10.15
N PHE A 115 31.17 -8.66 -9.26
CA PHE A 115 30.04 -9.51 -9.62
C PHE A 115 28.96 -8.71 -10.35
N GLU A 116 28.48 -9.23 -11.48
CA GLU A 116 27.44 -8.59 -12.28
C GLU A 116 26.11 -9.36 -12.17
N ILE A 117 25.02 -8.63 -11.93
CA ILE A 117 23.67 -9.15 -11.97
C ILE A 117 22.94 -8.51 -13.14
N TYR A 118 22.47 -9.34 -14.07
CA TYR A 118 21.68 -8.90 -15.20
C TYR A 118 20.24 -8.60 -14.78
N LEU A 119 19.72 -7.49 -15.30
CA LEU A 119 18.38 -6.98 -15.09
C LEU A 119 17.60 -6.99 -16.41
N GLN A 120 16.29 -7.10 -16.29
CA GLN A 120 15.37 -6.71 -17.35
C GLN A 120 14.81 -5.34 -16.97
N PRO A 121 14.95 -4.30 -17.81
CA PRO A 121 14.41 -2.98 -17.52
C PRO A 121 12.91 -3.04 -17.21
N SER A 122 12.49 -2.31 -16.18
CA SER A 122 11.11 -2.27 -15.66
C SER A 122 10.58 -3.57 -15.06
N GLU A 123 11.41 -4.59 -14.84
CA GLU A 123 11.05 -5.81 -14.12
C GLU A 123 11.76 -5.90 -12.77
N TRP A 124 11.11 -6.55 -11.81
CA TRP A 124 11.69 -6.83 -10.50
C TRP A 124 12.72 -7.95 -10.59
N LYS A 125 13.94 -7.70 -10.09
CA LYS A 125 14.96 -8.73 -9.89
C LYS A 125 15.09 -9.05 -8.41
N PHE A 126 14.92 -10.32 -8.08
CA PHE A 126 15.23 -10.86 -6.76
C PHE A 126 16.67 -11.33 -6.76
N PHE A 127 17.46 -10.86 -5.78
CA PHE A 127 18.89 -11.14 -5.75
C PHE A 127 19.46 -11.16 -4.33
N GLY A 128 20.64 -11.73 -4.20
CA GLY A 128 21.44 -11.74 -2.99
C GLY A 128 22.82 -11.17 -3.20
N VAL A 129 23.53 -10.96 -2.09
CA VAL A 129 24.95 -10.63 -2.12
C VAL A 129 25.75 -11.90 -2.41
N PRO A 130 26.56 -11.95 -3.47
CA PRO A 130 27.35 -13.11 -3.86
C PRO A 130 28.67 -13.20 -3.06
N TYR A 131 28.69 -12.70 -1.83
CA TYR A 131 29.86 -12.66 -0.95
C TYR A 131 29.45 -13.01 0.47
N ASP A 132 30.37 -13.54 1.27
CA ASP A 132 30.13 -13.91 2.68
C ASP A 132 30.32 -12.74 3.66
N PHE A 133 30.49 -11.52 3.15
CA PHE A 133 30.63 -10.29 3.92
C PHE A 133 29.65 -9.20 3.42
N PRO A 134 29.30 -8.22 4.27
CA PRO A 134 28.41 -7.13 3.89
C PRO A 134 28.99 -6.23 2.80
N ILE A 135 28.12 -5.72 1.91
CA ILE A 135 28.49 -4.76 0.86
C ILE A 135 27.78 -3.43 1.11
N PRO A 136 28.50 -2.33 1.38
CA PRO A 136 27.93 -0.99 1.43
C PRO A 136 27.22 -0.64 0.13
N LEU A 137 26.06 0.01 0.20
CA LEU A 137 25.31 0.40 -1.01
C LEU A 137 26.14 1.27 -1.95
N GLU A 138 27.08 2.07 -1.43
CA GLU A 138 28.00 2.87 -2.24
C GLU A 138 28.88 2.06 -3.21
N GLN A 139 29.02 0.75 -2.98
CA GLN A 139 29.78 -0.17 -3.84
C GLN A 139 28.91 -0.86 -4.89
N ILE A 140 27.66 -0.42 -5.03
CA ILE A 140 26.70 -1.00 -5.98
C ILE A 140 26.25 0.08 -6.96
N TYR A 141 26.49 -0.19 -8.24
CA TYR A 141 26.24 0.76 -9.31
C TYR A 141 25.79 0.05 -10.60
N THR A 142 25.14 0.78 -11.49
CA THR A 142 24.67 0.26 -12.78
C THR A 142 25.80 0.15 -13.80
N GLU A 143 25.53 -0.40 -14.99
CA GLU A 143 26.50 -0.42 -16.10
C GLU A 143 27.09 0.94 -16.47
N ASN A 144 26.38 2.03 -16.16
CA ASN A 144 26.75 3.39 -16.48
C ASN A 144 27.51 4.09 -15.34
N GLY A 145 27.76 3.38 -14.23
CA GLY A 145 28.40 3.94 -13.04
C GLY A 145 27.48 4.80 -12.18
N GLU A 146 26.16 4.69 -12.38
CA GLU A 146 25.17 5.40 -11.57
C GLU A 146 24.89 4.62 -10.28
N TYR A 147 24.73 5.33 -9.17
CA TYR A 147 24.34 4.72 -7.90
C TYR A 147 22.95 4.09 -8.03
N ILE A 148 22.79 2.86 -7.53
CA ILE A 148 21.56 2.10 -7.78
C ILE A 148 20.29 2.76 -7.24
N GLY A 149 20.38 3.47 -6.12
CA GLY A 149 19.26 4.20 -5.52
C GLY A 149 18.95 5.54 -6.18
N ASP A 150 19.77 5.99 -7.15
CA ASP A 150 19.47 7.19 -7.95
C ASP A 150 18.69 6.85 -9.23
N VAL A 151 18.59 5.56 -9.59
CA VAL A 151 18.05 5.10 -10.90
C VAL A 151 17.14 3.89 -10.79
N GLY A 152 16.65 3.60 -9.58
CA GLY A 152 15.76 2.48 -9.32
C GLY A 152 15.48 2.30 -7.84
N SER A 153 14.59 1.34 -7.57
CA SER A 153 14.06 1.06 -6.24
C SER A 153 14.65 -0.20 -5.66
N LEU A 154 15.11 -0.14 -4.42
CA LEU A 154 15.79 -1.23 -3.72
C LEU A 154 15.12 -1.52 -2.39
N TYR A 155 14.67 -2.76 -2.20
CA TYR A 155 14.01 -3.18 -0.97
C TYR A 155 14.62 -4.43 -0.35
N ALA A 156 14.51 -4.53 0.97
CA ALA A 156 14.68 -5.74 1.74
C ALA A 156 13.37 -6.13 2.43
N TRP A 157 13.24 -7.41 2.76
CA TRP A 157 12.14 -7.87 3.61
C TRP A 157 12.52 -7.74 5.09
N ARG A 158 11.78 -6.91 5.84
CA ARG A 158 11.95 -6.66 7.29
C ARG A 158 10.58 -6.57 7.96
N ASP A 159 9.86 -7.71 7.96
CA ASP A 159 8.43 -7.80 8.32
C ASP A 159 7.55 -6.91 7.44
N GLY A 160 7.75 -7.02 6.12
CA GLY A 160 7.22 -6.12 5.10
C GLY A 160 8.33 -5.65 4.17
N TRP A 161 7.98 -5.08 3.02
CA TRP A 161 8.96 -4.42 2.16
C TRP A 161 9.46 -3.16 2.85
N LYS A 162 10.78 -2.96 2.89
CA LYS A 162 11.40 -1.74 3.41
C LYS A 162 12.53 -1.31 2.49
N GLU A 163 12.51 -0.04 2.12
CA GLU A 163 13.56 0.62 1.33
C GLU A 163 14.88 0.58 2.09
N LEU A 164 15.99 0.54 1.35
CA LEU A 164 17.31 0.68 1.93
C LEU A 164 17.83 2.09 1.73
N ASN A 165 18.25 2.71 2.84
CA ASN A 165 18.75 4.07 2.84
C ASN A 165 20.27 4.15 2.63
N LYS A 166 20.75 5.32 2.22
CA LYS A 166 22.18 5.63 2.15
C LYS A 166 22.90 5.30 3.46
N GLY A 167 24.05 4.62 3.36
CA GLY A 167 24.84 4.17 4.50
C GLY A 167 24.41 2.81 5.06
N GLU A 168 23.35 2.19 4.53
CA GLU A 168 23.07 0.77 4.79
C GLU A 168 23.98 -0.14 3.95
N GLU A 169 24.00 -1.42 4.33
CA GLU A 169 24.80 -2.45 3.68
C GLU A 169 23.89 -3.62 3.29
N LEU A 170 24.17 -4.26 2.15
CA LEU A 170 23.56 -5.53 1.80
C LEU A 170 24.25 -6.63 2.61
N MET A 171 23.50 -7.27 3.50
CA MET A 171 24.01 -8.36 4.33
C MET A 171 24.06 -9.69 3.56
N PRO A 172 25.07 -10.54 3.82
CA PRO A 172 25.08 -11.91 3.30
C PRO A 172 23.87 -12.69 3.84
N TRP A 173 23.39 -13.68 3.08
CA TRP A 173 22.20 -14.50 3.38
C TRP A 173 20.86 -13.77 3.39
N GLN A 174 20.86 -12.45 3.32
CA GLN A 174 19.65 -11.65 3.12
C GLN A 174 19.36 -11.54 1.63
N GLY A 175 18.08 -11.64 1.26
CA GLY A 175 17.65 -11.36 -0.09
C GLY A 175 17.11 -9.94 -0.23
N PHE A 176 17.21 -9.41 -1.45
CA PHE A 176 16.84 -8.06 -1.83
C PHE A 176 16.07 -8.11 -3.15
N ILE A 177 15.34 -7.04 -3.42
CA ILE A 177 14.70 -6.83 -4.72
C ILE A 177 15.12 -5.48 -5.28
N TYR A 178 15.40 -5.46 -6.57
CA TYR A 178 15.75 -4.23 -7.27
C TYR A 178 14.97 -4.12 -8.58
N LYS A 179 14.55 -2.90 -8.89
CA LYS A 179 13.94 -2.56 -10.18
C LYS A 179 14.48 -1.22 -10.65
N SER A 180 14.90 -1.18 -11.90
CA SER A 180 15.27 0.06 -12.59
C SER A 180 14.48 0.17 -13.88
N PHE A 181 14.06 1.39 -14.22
CA PHE A 181 13.39 1.64 -15.50
C PHE A 181 14.30 1.39 -16.71
N SER A 182 15.61 1.62 -16.57
CA SER A 182 16.55 1.66 -17.71
C SER A 182 17.81 0.80 -17.58
N ALA A 183 18.23 0.44 -16.37
CA ALA A 183 19.45 -0.34 -16.18
C ALA A 183 19.27 -1.80 -16.61
N ASN A 184 20.30 -2.35 -17.26
CA ASN A 184 20.34 -3.74 -17.73
C ASN A 184 21.25 -4.61 -16.86
N ARG A 185 22.08 -4.00 -16.00
CA ARG A 185 22.85 -4.74 -15.00
C ARG A 185 23.21 -3.87 -13.81
N ILE A 186 23.37 -4.50 -12.65
CA ILE A 186 24.02 -3.92 -11.48
C ILE A 186 25.33 -4.65 -11.23
N ILE A 187 26.31 -3.91 -10.72
CA ILE A 187 27.65 -4.36 -10.41
C ILE A 187 27.81 -4.26 -8.90
N ILE A 188 28.08 -5.39 -8.25
CA ILE A 188 28.36 -5.48 -6.81
C ILE A 188 29.87 -5.60 -6.63
N ASP A 189 30.51 -4.49 -6.26
CA ASP A 189 31.96 -4.40 -6.13
C ASP A 189 32.46 -4.81 -4.74
N GLY A 190 32.85 -6.08 -4.59
CA GLY A 190 33.41 -6.61 -3.35
C GLY A 190 34.87 -6.27 -3.08
N ARG A 191 35.52 -5.42 -3.90
CA ARG A 191 36.97 -5.11 -3.76
C ARG A 191 37.24 -4.03 -2.71
N GLY A 192 36.22 -3.32 -2.23
CA GLY A 192 36.32 -2.27 -1.22
C GLY A 192 36.50 -0.85 -1.79
N MET A 193 36.44 0.16 -0.92
CA MET A 193 36.43 1.59 -1.28
C MET A 193 37.78 2.16 -1.75
N ASP A 194 38.87 1.39 -1.74
CA ASP A 194 40.22 1.88 -2.08
C ASP A 194 40.42 2.15 -3.58
N ILE A 195 39.42 1.85 -4.43
CA ILE A 195 39.47 2.06 -5.89
C ILE A 195 38.51 3.19 -6.29
N GLY A 196 38.94 4.44 -6.07
CA GLY A 196 38.78 5.58 -7.00
C GLY A 196 37.40 5.98 -7.57
N MET A 197 36.26 5.47 -7.11
CA MET A 197 34.95 5.94 -7.56
C MET A 197 34.45 7.07 -6.66
N SER A 198 34.89 8.31 -6.94
CA SER A 198 34.20 9.50 -6.45
C SER A 198 33.02 9.80 -7.37
N THR A 199 31.83 9.31 -7.03
CA THR A 199 30.60 9.79 -7.66
C THR A 199 30.12 11.01 -6.86
N GLU A 200 30.13 12.18 -7.49
CA GLU A 200 29.33 13.32 -7.00
C GLU A 200 27.88 12.86 -6.99
N ARG A 201 27.27 12.76 -5.80
CA ARG A 201 26.07 11.96 -5.55
C ARG A 201 24.81 12.76 -5.85
N LYS A 202 23.86 12.21 -6.63
CA LYS A 202 22.51 12.79 -6.76
C LYS A 202 21.68 12.53 -5.51
N HIS A 203 21.90 11.47 -4.74
CA HIS A 203 21.17 11.26 -3.47
C HIS A 203 21.27 12.42 -2.43
N ASP A 204 22.26 13.32 -2.53
CA ASP A 204 22.40 14.44 -1.59
C ASP A 204 21.32 15.53 -1.77
N ILE A 205 20.72 15.66 -2.97
CA ILE A 205 19.57 16.58 -3.16
C ILE A 205 18.34 16.09 -2.40
N ALA A 206 18.21 14.78 -2.11
CA ALA A 206 17.12 14.28 -1.30
C ALA A 206 17.20 14.70 0.17
N ALA A 207 18.42 14.92 0.68
CA ALA A 207 18.68 15.40 2.03
C ALA A 207 18.45 16.91 2.21
N ILE A 208 18.10 17.65 1.15
CA ILE A 208 17.73 19.07 1.26
C ILE A 208 16.46 19.17 2.12
N PRO A 209 16.44 20.01 3.18
CA PRO A 209 15.24 20.21 3.99
C PRO A 209 14.07 20.74 3.15
N MET A 210 12.85 20.31 3.47
CA MET A 210 11.66 20.78 2.78
C MET A 210 11.42 22.27 3.00
N GLN A 211 10.94 22.95 1.96
CA GLN A 211 10.52 24.35 2.00
C GLN A 211 9.07 24.47 2.52
N SER A 212 8.61 25.71 2.80
CA SER A 212 7.32 25.95 3.42
C SER A 212 6.10 25.62 2.55
N ASP A 213 6.28 25.57 1.24
CA ASP A 213 5.29 25.23 0.22
C ASP A 213 5.49 23.80 -0.32
N GLU A 214 6.38 23.03 0.29
CA GLU A 214 6.57 21.61 0.04
C GLU A 214 5.84 20.80 1.11
N TRP A 215 5.22 19.69 0.70
CA TRP A 215 4.47 18.84 1.61
C TRP A 215 4.48 17.40 1.11
N THR A 216 4.35 16.46 2.04
CA THR A 216 4.15 15.04 1.75
C THR A 216 2.97 14.52 2.55
N ILE A 217 2.29 13.52 2.00
CA ILE A 217 1.21 12.79 2.65
C ILE A 217 1.56 11.31 2.62
N ASP A 218 1.70 10.74 3.81
CA ASP A 218 1.88 9.30 3.97
C ASP A 218 0.51 8.65 3.96
N ILE A 219 0.34 7.60 3.16
CA ILE A 219 -0.92 6.90 2.99
C ILE A 219 -0.76 5.45 3.48
N ILE A 220 -1.55 5.11 4.48
CA ILE A 220 -1.49 3.79 5.13
C ILE A 220 -2.75 3.01 4.81
N ALA A 221 -2.62 1.89 4.11
CA ALA A 221 -3.72 0.93 3.93
C ALA A 221 -3.59 -0.22 4.93
N SER A 222 -4.68 -0.63 5.58
CA SER A 222 -4.65 -1.73 6.56
C SER A 222 -5.92 -2.56 6.56
N THR A 223 -5.77 -3.88 6.71
CA THR A 223 -6.87 -4.84 6.90
C THR A 223 -6.54 -5.81 8.03
N GLY A 224 -7.05 -5.55 9.24
CA GLY A 224 -6.72 -6.38 10.41
C GLY A 224 -5.27 -6.17 10.84
N LEU A 225 -4.42 -7.18 10.70
CA LEU A 225 -2.98 -7.11 11.00
C LEU A 225 -2.12 -6.87 9.75
N LEU A 226 -2.73 -6.92 8.58
CA LEU A 226 -2.08 -6.65 7.30
C LEU A 226 -2.04 -5.13 7.10
N LYS A 227 -0.90 -4.63 6.65
CA LYS A 227 -0.66 -3.20 6.46
C LYS A 227 0.21 -3.01 5.22
N ASP A 228 -0.05 -1.92 4.53
CA ASP A 228 0.84 -1.36 3.54
C ASP A 228 1.03 0.11 3.89
N ASP A 229 2.28 0.49 4.19
CA ASP A 229 2.62 1.73 4.88
C ASP A 229 3.85 2.45 4.35
N ASN A 230 4.30 2.11 3.14
CA ASN A 230 5.37 2.81 2.46
C ASN A 230 4.86 3.84 1.44
N ASN A 231 3.55 4.01 1.32
CA ASN A 231 2.99 4.87 0.29
C ASN A 231 3.11 6.34 0.66
N THR A 232 3.70 7.14 -0.21
CA THR A 232 3.89 8.57 0.00
C THR A 232 3.61 9.33 -1.29
N ILE A 233 2.85 10.42 -1.19
CA ILE A 233 2.74 11.40 -2.28
C ILE A 233 3.17 12.76 -1.79
N GLY A 234 3.50 13.68 -2.69
CA GLY A 234 3.79 15.03 -2.27
C GLY A 234 4.36 15.92 -3.36
N VAL A 235 4.80 17.10 -2.93
CA VAL A 235 5.46 18.06 -3.80
C VAL A 235 6.74 18.58 -3.19
N ARG A 236 7.79 18.66 -4.01
CA ARG A 236 9.11 19.23 -3.67
C ARG A 236 9.67 20.00 -4.86
N HIS A 237 10.27 21.17 -4.63
CA HIS A 237 10.89 21.98 -5.70
C HIS A 237 12.07 21.29 -6.38
N VAL A 238 12.70 20.36 -5.65
CA VAL A 238 13.83 19.55 -6.13
C VAL A 238 13.42 18.31 -6.91
N ALA A 239 12.13 17.94 -6.88
CA ALA A 239 11.57 16.83 -7.65
C ALA A 239 11.17 17.28 -9.06
N GLU A 240 10.74 16.36 -9.91
CA GLU A 240 10.22 16.54 -11.26
C GLU A 240 8.82 15.87 -11.38
N ASP A 241 7.98 16.31 -12.32
CA ASP A 241 6.61 15.73 -12.46
C ASP A 241 6.57 14.33 -13.10
N GLY A 242 7.72 13.73 -13.38
CA GLY A 242 7.89 12.38 -13.92
C GLY A 242 8.92 11.60 -13.09
N PHE A 243 9.34 10.44 -13.59
CA PHE A 243 10.26 9.58 -12.83
C PHE A 243 11.59 10.27 -12.51
N ASP A 244 11.90 10.37 -11.23
CA ASP A 244 13.15 10.88 -10.70
C ASP A 244 13.60 10.11 -9.45
N ILE A 245 14.53 10.67 -8.67
CA ILE A 245 15.12 10.03 -7.48
C ILE A 245 14.19 10.01 -6.25
N PHE A 246 13.06 10.70 -6.31
CA PHE A 246 12.08 10.76 -5.23
C PHE A 246 10.91 9.80 -5.45
N ASP A 247 10.88 9.13 -6.60
CA ASP A 247 9.87 8.17 -6.97
C ASP A 247 10.34 6.74 -6.67
N GLU A 248 9.45 5.94 -6.09
CA GLU A 248 9.75 4.55 -5.75
C GLU A 248 8.73 3.61 -6.38
N PHE A 249 9.21 2.61 -7.12
CA PHE A 249 8.38 1.58 -7.73
C PHE A 249 7.72 0.71 -6.66
N GLU A 250 6.46 0.35 -6.91
CA GLU A 250 5.68 -0.55 -6.06
C GLU A 250 6.28 -1.96 -6.07
N PRO A 251 6.71 -2.50 -4.91
CA PRO A 251 7.25 -3.85 -4.83
C PRO A 251 6.17 -4.91 -5.07
N PRO A 252 6.52 -6.16 -5.44
CA PRO A 252 5.53 -7.18 -5.71
C PRO A 252 4.69 -7.54 -4.47
N MET A 253 3.38 -7.40 -4.59
CA MET A 253 2.41 -7.70 -3.53
C MET A 253 2.49 -9.16 -3.05
N MET A 254 2.52 -9.35 -1.73
CA MET A 254 2.45 -10.67 -1.10
C MET A 254 1.02 -11.21 -1.04
N SER A 255 0.88 -12.53 -1.06
CA SER A 255 -0.45 -13.18 -1.02
C SER A 255 -1.25 -12.78 0.21
N GLY A 256 -2.54 -12.51 0.01
CA GLY A 256 -3.47 -12.19 1.09
C GLY A 256 -3.27 -10.81 1.71
N ASN A 257 -2.27 -10.04 1.29
CA ASN A 257 -1.96 -8.72 1.85
C ASN A 257 -2.97 -7.65 1.38
N VAL A 258 -2.88 -6.47 1.97
CA VAL A 258 -3.44 -5.23 1.42
C VAL A 258 -2.34 -4.54 0.61
N ALA A 259 -2.70 -3.86 -0.47
CA ALA A 259 -1.77 -3.02 -1.22
C ALA A 259 -2.49 -1.76 -1.67
N LEU A 260 -1.90 -0.60 -1.41
CA LEU A 260 -2.22 0.67 -2.01
C LEU A 260 -1.05 1.02 -2.91
N ARG A 261 -1.32 1.59 -4.08
CA ARG A 261 -0.27 1.96 -5.03
C ARG A 261 -0.72 3.09 -5.91
N ILE A 262 0.21 3.93 -6.30
CA ILE A 262 0.03 5.05 -7.20
C ILE A 262 0.09 4.54 -8.64
N ASP A 263 -0.93 4.86 -9.44
CA ASP A 263 -1.07 4.37 -10.80
C ASP A 263 -0.55 5.38 -11.82
N ASN A 264 0.72 5.21 -12.18
CA ASN A 264 1.43 6.00 -13.18
C ASN A 264 1.70 5.21 -14.47
N ARG A 265 0.94 4.15 -14.72
CA ARG A 265 1.10 3.30 -15.94
C ARG A 265 0.75 4.04 -17.23
N ASN A 266 0.17 5.23 -17.12
CA ASN A 266 -0.12 6.13 -18.22
C ASN A 266 1.05 7.07 -18.58
N ARG A 267 2.13 7.12 -17.79
CA ARG A 267 3.31 7.95 -18.07
C ARG A 267 4.00 7.52 -19.37
N GLU A 268 4.61 8.46 -20.08
CA GLU A 268 5.41 8.14 -21.28
C GLU A 268 6.76 7.52 -20.92
N ILE A 269 7.34 7.98 -19.81
CA ILE A 269 8.63 7.52 -19.26
C ILE A 269 8.34 6.82 -17.94
N ALA A 270 8.93 5.64 -17.76
CA ALA A 270 8.71 4.77 -16.60
C ALA A 270 7.22 4.54 -16.26
N PRO A 271 6.39 4.04 -17.22
CA PRO A 271 5.02 3.67 -16.92
C PRO A 271 4.97 2.49 -15.96
N ASP A 272 4.53 2.74 -14.73
CA ASP A 272 4.49 1.70 -13.70
C ASP A 272 3.54 2.03 -12.54
N LEU A 273 3.52 1.12 -11.56
CA LEU A 273 2.92 1.33 -10.25
C LEU A 273 4.01 1.78 -9.28
N TYR A 274 3.68 2.74 -8.42
CA TYR A 274 4.61 3.38 -7.50
C TYR A 274 4.08 3.32 -6.08
N THR A 275 4.97 3.27 -5.10
CA THR A 275 4.64 3.49 -3.69
C THR A 275 4.91 4.95 -3.31
N VAL A 276 5.96 5.57 -3.89
CA VAL A 276 6.23 7.00 -3.73
C VAL A 276 6.14 7.73 -5.08
N ASP A 277 5.43 8.87 -5.10
CA ASP A 277 5.37 9.80 -6.24
C ASP A 277 5.44 11.25 -5.75
N ILE A 278 6.60 11.90 -5.91
CA ILE A 278 6.83 13.28 -5.50
C ILE A 278 7.01 14.15 -6.74
N ARG A 279 6.26 15.26 -6.80
CA ARG A 279 6.20 16.12 -8.00
C ARG A 279 6.64 17.55 -7.71
N LYS A 280 6.69 18.42 -8.71
CA LYS A 280 6.96 19.85 -8.47
C LYS A 280 5.74 20.57 -7.91
N PRO A 281 5.89 21.55 -7.00
CA PRO A 281 4.78 22.38 -6.57
C PRO A 281 4.07 23.05 -7.75
N SER A 282 2.74 23.07 -7.70
CA SER A 282 1.85 23.68 -8.69
C SER A 282 1.00 24.75 -8.00
N GLU A 283 0.76 25.89 -8.66
CA GLU A 283 -0.12 26.95 -8.17
C GLU A 283 -1.61 26.57 -8.23
N GLU A 284 -1.98 25.64 -9.11
CA GLU A 284 -3.38 25.22 -9.28
C GLU A 284 -3.73 24.00 -8.42
N GLY A 285 -2.76 23.10 -8.23
CA GLY A 285 -2.96 21.81 -7.56
C GLY A 285 -2.40 20.62 -8.34
N GLN A 286 -2.61 19.42 -7.78
CA GLN A 286 -2.21 18.14 -8.32
C GLN A 286 -3.19 17.01 -7.97
N PHE A 287 -3.12 15.91 -8.71
CA PHE A 287 -3.84 14.69 -8.37
C PHE A 287 -2.99 13.43 -8.58
N TRP A 288 -3.29 12.40 -7.80
CA TRP A 288 -2.72 11.06 -7.93
C TRP A 288 -3.86 10.07 -8.08
N ASP A 289 -3.83 9.28 -9.16
CA ASP A 289 -4.69 8.10 -9.27
C ASP A 289 -4.04 6.98 -8.46
N LEU A 290 -4.82 6.33 -7.61
CA LEU A 290 -4.38 5.26 -6.73
C LEU A 290 -5.19 3.99 -7.00
N GLN A 291 -4.59 2.84 -6.77
CA GLN A 291 -5.25 1.57 -6.76
C GLN A 291 -5.13 0.93 -5.39
N LEU A 292 -6.26 0.63 -4.76
CA LEU A 292 -6.32 -0.15 -3.54
C LEU A 292 -6.74 -1.58 -3.87
N ILE A 293 -5.96 -2.54 -3.41
CA ILE A 293 -6.23 -3.97 -3.42
C ILE A 293 -6.38 -4.42 -1.98
N ALA A 294 -7.49 -5.08 -1.66
CA ALA A 294 -7.73 -5.58 -0.32
C ALA A 294 -8.36 -6.97 -0.32
N PRO A 295 -8.03 -7.84 0.64
CA PRO A 295 -8.50 -9.23 0.64
C PRO A 295 -10.00 -9.32 0.91
N THR A 296 -10.74 -10.17 0.17
CA THR A 296 -12.17 -10.46 0.34
C THR A 296 -12.43 -11.37 1.54
N ASN A 297 -12.06 -10.91 2.74
CA ASN A 297 -12.14 -11.69 3.98
C ASN A 297 -13.30 -11.27 4.90
N GLY A 298 -14.18 -10.38 4.42
CA GLY A 298 -15.29 -9.83 5.20
C GLY A 298 -14.91 -8.81 6.28
N LYS A 299 -13.62 -8.48 6.44
CA LYS A 299 -13.15 -7.39 7.31
C LYS A 299 -13.34 -6.04 6.60
N ARG A 300 -12.89 -4.97 7.27
CA ARG A 300 -12.82 -3.62 6.70
C ARG A 300 -11.37 -3.27 6.41
N THR A 301 -11.17 -2.59 5.29
CA THR A 301 -9.93 -1.90 4.97
C THR A 301 -10.04 -0.44 5.39
N TYR A 302 -8.97 0.07 6.00
CA TYR A 302 -8.83 1.47 6.37
C TYR A 302 -7.67 2.06 5.56
N VAL A 303 -7.91 3.21 4.92
CA VAL A 303 -6.88 4.02 4.27
C VAL A 303 -6.75 5.31 5.06
N VAL A 304 -5.62 5.51 5.71
CA VAL A 304 -5.34 6.66 6.59
C VAL A 304 -4.36 7.58 5.88
N PHE A 305 -4.62 8.89 5.93
CA PHE A 305 -3.78 9.93 5.36
C PHE A 305 -3.13 10.72 6.51
N ASP A 306 -1.80 10.75 6.57
CA ASP A 306 -1.02 11.53 7.51
C ASP A 306 -0.26 12.65 6.77
N GLY A 307 0.02 13.77 7.43
CA GLY A 307 0.69 14.92 6.80
C GLY A 307 -0.26 15.93 6.11
N LEU A 308 -1.57 15.71 6.14
CA LEU A 308 -2.57 16.61 5.55
C LEU A 308 -2.48 18.07 6.04
N GLY A 309 -2.01 18.31 7.27
CA GLY A 309 -1.88 19.65 7.83
C GLY A 309 -0.72 20.49 7.29
N TYR A 310 0.15 19.92 6.45
CA TYR A 310 1.21 20.66 5.75
C TYR A 310 0.80 21.15 4.36
N VAL A 311 -0.34 20.67 3.85
CA VAL A 311 -0.90 21.16 2.59
C VAL A 311 -1.39 22.61 2.78
N PRO A 312 -1.17 23.51 1.80
CA PRO A 312 -1.65 24.89 1.88
C PRO A 312 -3.15 25.00 2.20
N GLU A 313 -3.52 25.89 3.12
CA GLU A 313 -4.91 26.03 3.62
C GLU A 313 -5.90 26.48 2.53
N GLU A 314 -5.40 27.08 1.45
CA GLU A 314 -6.19 27.47 0.28
C GLU A 314 -6.59 26.30 -0.63
N TYR A 315 -6.01 25.12 -0.45
CA TYR A 315 -6.30 23.95 -1.26
C TYR A 315 -7.40 23.09 -0.65
N ASP A 316 -8.36 22.74 -1.50
CA ASP A 316 -9.37 21.74 -1.23
C ASP A 316 -8.76 20.35 -1.44
N MET A 317 -9.01 19.41 -0.52
CA MET A 317 -8.48 18.05 -0.58
C MET A 317 -9.60 17.01 -0.61
N PHE A 318 -9.66 16.22 -1.67
CA PHE A 318 -10.65 15.16 -1.81
C PHE A 318 -10.02 13.82 -2.17
N LEU A 319 -10.50 12.77 -1.51
CA LEU A 319 -10.35 11.41 -1.99
C LEU A 319 -11.63 10.99 -2.73
N ILE A 320 -11.49 10.66 -4.00
CA ILE A 320 -12.57 10.24 -4.89
C ILE A 320 -12.42 8.75 -5.15
N ASN A 321 -13.43 7.97 -4.82
CA ASN A 321 -13.52 6.58 -5.25
C ASN A 321 -14.23 6.52 -6.61
N LYS A 322 -13.44 6.27 -7.65
CA LYS A 322 -13.87 6.23 -9.06
C LYS A 322 -14.74 5.00 -9.32
N THR A 323 -14.48 3.89 -8.61
CA THR A 323 -15.23 2.64 -8.72
C THR A 323 -16.68 2.78 -8.28
N ASN A 324 -16.95 3.48 -7.16
CA ASN A 324 -18.30 3.63 -6.60
C ASN A 324 -18.90 5.03 -6.71
N ARG A 325 -18.18 5.98 -7.34
CA ARG A 325 -18.59 7.36 -7.59
C ARG A 325 -18.90 8.14 -6.32
N GLN A 326 -18.14 7.89 -5.25
CA GLN A 326 -18.21 8.64 -3.99
C GLN A 326 -16.94 9.44 -3.77
N ALA A 327 -17.02 10.48 -2.95
CA ALA A 327 -15.87 11.22 -2.50
C ALA A 327 -16.00 11.58 -1.02
N ILE A 328 -14.87 11.80 -0.36
CA ILE A 328 -14.77 12.39 0.97
C ILE A 328 -13.83 13.60 0.89
N SER A 329 -14.10 14.65 1.68
CA SER A 329 -13.11 15.71 1.90
C SER A 329 -12.19 15.29 3.03
N LEU A 330 -10.89 15.42 2.78
CA LEU A 330 -9.83 15.03 3.72
C LEU A 330 -9.62 16.09 4.82
N ASP A 331 -10.18 17.29 4.66
CA ASP A 331 -10.22 18.32 5.71
C ASP A 331 -11.09 17.88 6.90
N ILE A 332 -12.03 16.97 6.64
CA ILE A 332 -13.01 16.49 7.61
C ILE A 332 -12.61 15.10 8.13
N GLU A 333 -12.29 14.19 7.21
CA GLU A 333 -11.99 12.79 7.52
C GLU A 333 -10.65 12.41 6.89
N ASN A 334 -9.64 12.15 7.74
CA ASN A 334 -8.35 11.64 7.29
C ASN A 334 -8.33 10.12 7.07
N THR A 335 -9.47 9.44 7.15
CA THR A 335 -9.56 7.98 7.06
C THR A 335 -10.70 7.58 6.15
N TYR A 336 -10.40 6.87 5.07
CA TYR A 336 -11.38 6.24 4.19
C TYR A 336 -11.59 4.77 4.56
N GLN A 337 -12.84 4.30 4.55
CA GLN A 337 -13.19 2.95 4.98
C GLN A 337 -13.93 2.17 3.89
N ILE A 338 -13.52 0.92 3.70
CA ILE A 338 -14.11 0.02 2.70
C ILE A 338 -14.48 -1.30 3.36
N ALA A 339 -15.65 -1.83 2.98
CA ALA A 339 -16.05 -3.18 3.38
C ALA A 339 -15.50 -4.19 2.37
N ASN A 340 -14.74 -5.18 2.84
CA ASN A 340 -14.15 -6.20 1.97
C ASN A 340 -15.14 -7.35 1.72
N SER A 341 -16.32 -6.99 1.22
CA SER A 341 -17.38 -7.91 0.86
C SER A 341 -17.29 -8.25 -0.63
N GLY A 342 -17.17 -9.53 -0.97
CA GLY A 342 -17.09 -9.98 -2.35
C GLY A 342 -16.68 -11.45 -2.44
N SER A 343 -16.75 -11.98 -3.66
CA SER A 343 -16.28 -13.32 -4.02
C SER A 343 -15.51 -13.24 -5.34
N ASP A 344 -14.55 -12.31 -5.43
CA ASP A 344 -13.67 -12.24 -6.60
C ASP A 344 -12.81 -13.50 -6.67
N GLU A 345 -12.55 -13.97 -7.90
CA GLU A 345 -11.91 -15.27 -8.17
C GLU A 345 -10.50 -15.38 -7.57
N ASP A 346 -9.82 -14.24 -7.42
CA ASP A 346 -8.48 -14.14 -6.83
C ASP A 346 -8.48 -13.70 -5.36
N GLY A 347 -9.66 -13.58 -4.74
CA GLY A 347 -9.81 -13.27 -3.32
C GLY A 347 -9.49 -11.83 -2.93
N HIS A 348 -9.49 -10.87 -3.87
CA HIS A 348 -9.21 -9.46 -3.57
C HIS A 348 -10.20 -8.50 -4.25
N ILE A 349 -10.69 -7.51 -3.50
CA ILE A 349 -11.38 -6.37 -4.07
C ILE A 349 -10.37 -5.36 -4.61
N ARG A 350 -10.74 -4.67 -5.68
CA ARG A 350 -9.98 -3.57 -6.26
C ARG A 350 -10.81 -2.30 -6.27
N GLN A 351 -10.21 -1.20 -5.88
CA GLN A 351 -10.82 0.12 -5.88
C GLN A 351 -9.86 1.10 -6.55
N ASP A 352 -10.36 1.78 -7.57
CA ASP A 352 -9.65 2.87 -8.22
C ASP A 352 -10.03 4.16 -7.51
N LEU A 353 -9.05 4.83 -6.93
CA LEU A 353 -9.19 6.05 -6.18
C LEU A 353 -8.46 7.18 -6.90
N ARG A 354 -8.81 8.42 -6.57
CA ARG A 354 -8.07 9.62 -6.93
C ARG A 354 -7.98 10.52 -5.72
N LEU A 355 -6.76 10.85 -5.32
CA LEU A 355 -6.51 11.94 -4.39
C LEU A 355 -6.28 13.20 -5.22
N VAL A 356 -7.11 14.22 -5.05
CA VAL A 356 -7.01 15.51 -5.71
C VAL A 356 -6.86 16.61 -4.67
N ILE A 357 -5.85 17.45 -4.85
CA ILE A 357 -5.45 18.52 -3.92
C ILE A 357 -5.18 19.77 -4.73
N GLY A 358 -5.87 20.88 -4.45
CA GLY A 358 -5.63 22.10 -5.20
C GLY A 358 -6.67 23.17 -4.99
N THR A 359 -6.59 24.22 -5.80
CA THR A 359 -7.64 25.24 -5.88
C THR A 359 -8.98 24.59 -6.22
N ARG A 360 -10.07 25.23 -5.80
CA ARG A 360 -11.43 24.76 -6.08
C ARG A 360 -11.71 24.53 -7.57
N GLU A 361 -11.14 25.36 -8.44
CA GLU A 361 -11.29 25.22 -9.90
C GLU A 361 -10.60 23.94 -10.38
N PHE A 362 -9.32 23.76 -10.02
CA PHE A 362 -8.54 22.57 -10.36
C PHE A 362 -9.20 21.28 -9.85
N VAL A 363 -9.67 21.28 -8.61
CA VAL A 363 -10.36 20.13 -8.01
C VAL A 363 -11.64 19.79 -8.76
N ASN A 364 -12.40 20.79 -9.23
CA ASN A 364 -13.60 20.56 -10.04
C ASN A 364 -13.29 20.01 -11.43
N GLU A 365 -12.23 20.47 -12.07
CA GLU A 365 -11.79 19.95 -13.38
C GLU A 365 -11.30 18.50 -13.29
N ASN A 366 -10.76 18.11 -12.13
CA ASN A 366 -10.15 16.79 -11.91
C ASN A 366 -11.02 15.84 -11.06
N ASN A 367 -12.31 16.14 -10.88
CA ASN A 367 -13.24 15.42 -10.00
C ASN A 367 -13.69 14.03 -10.49
N ASP A 368 -13.14 13.54 -11.60
CA ASP A 368 -13.54 12.30 -12.27
C ASP A 368 -15.06 12.24 -12.59
N GLY A 369 -15.75 13.37 -12.70
CA GLY A 369 -17.20 13.47 -12.88
C GLY A 369 -18.04 13.17 -11.63
N VAL A 370 -17.43 13.19 -10.45
CA VAL A 370 -18.13 13.14 -9.15
C VAL A 370 -18.38 14.57 -8.70
N ASN A 371 -19.62 14.91 -8.34
CA ASN A 371 -19.89 16.22 -7.76
C ASN A 371 -19.30 16.26 -6.33
N LEU A 372 -18.33 17.15 -6.10
CA LEU A 372 -17.65 17.29 -4.81
C LEU A 372 -18.29 18.37 -3.93
N TYR A 373 -18.85 19.40 -4.57
CA TYR A 373 -19.48 20.52 -3.89
C TYR A 373 -21.00 20.45 -4.07
N PRO A 374 -21.74 19.97 -3.05
CA PRO A 374 -23.19 19.92 -3.15
C PRO A 374 -23.79 21.31 -3.34
N ASP A 375 -24.85 21.38 -4.13
CA ASP A 375 -25.58 22.59 -4.46
C ASP A 375 -26.77 22.86 -3.54
N ALA A 376 -27.04 21.94 -2.59
CA ALA A 376 -28.14 22.03 -1.65
C ALA A 376 -27.89 21.25 -0.35
N PHE A 377 -28.56 21.69 0.71
CA PHE A 377 -28.70 20.92 1.94
C PHE A 377 -29.70 19.76 1.76
N VAL A 378 -29.23 18.51 1.82
CA VAL A 378 -30.09 17.33 1.59
C VAL A 378 -29.82 16.22 2.58
N LEU A 379 -30.87 15.79 3.29
CA LEU A 379 -30.88 14.52 4.02
C LEU A 379 -31.37 13.41 3.08
N SER A 380 -30.50 12.45 2.78
CA SER A 380 -30.80 11.31 1.90
C SER A 380 -31.48 10.16 2.63
N GLN A 381 -32.10 9.25 1.87
CA GLN A 381 -32.60 8.00 2.43
C GLN A 381 -31.42 7.11 2.86
N ASN A 382 -31.50 6.51 4.05
CA ASN A 382 -30.50 5.58 4.53
C ASN A 382 -30.41 4.33 3.64
N TYR A 383 -29.22 3.77 3.49
CA TYR A 383 -28.98 2.55 2.72
C TYR A 383 -27.99 1.60 3.44
N PRO A 384 -28.26 0.28 3.48
CA PRO A 384 -29.50 -0.36 3.04
C PRO A 384 -30.70 0.04 3.91
N ASN A 385 -31.92 -0.13 3.38
CA ASN A 385 -33.17 0.04 4.14
C ASN A 385 -34.23 -0.92 3.56
N PRO A 386 -34.63 -2.00 4.25
CA PRO A 386 -34.24 -2.37 5.62
C PRO A 386 -32.75 -2.72 5.75
N PHE A 387 -32.21 -2.65 6.98
CA PHE A 387 -30.80 -2.92 7.26
C PHE A 387 -30.61 -3.93 8.41
N ASN A 388 -29.44 -4.59 8.44
CA ASN A 388 -29.00 -5.46 9.53
C ASN A 388 -27.47 -5.59 9.55
N PRO A 389 -26.75 -5.28 10.65
CA PRO A 389 -27.13 -4.42 11.77
C PRO A 389 -26.78 -2.94 11.51
N GLN A 390 -26.15 -2.61 10.37
CA GLN A 390 -25.65 -1.26 10.08
C GLN A 390 -26.29 -0.64 8.83
N THR A 391 -26.47 0.67 8.85
CA THR A 391 -26.92 1.48 7.71
C THR A 391 -26.13 2.78 7.63
N SER A 392 -26.07 3.35 6.43
CA SER A 392 -25.42 4.62 6.13
C SER A 392 -26.47 5.71 5.90
N ILE A 393 -26.32 6.87 6.56
CA ILE A 393 -27.18 8.05 6.44
C ILE A 393 -26.35 9.16 5.79
N ARG A 394 -26.71 9.55 4.56
CA ARG A 394 -26.00 10.62 3.84
C ARG A 394 -26.64 11.99 4.05
N LEU A 395 -25.80 12.98 4.28
CA LEU A 395 -26.16 14.40 4.40
C LEU A 395 -25.26 15.22 3.46
N SER A 396 -25.84 16.11 2.66
CA SER A 396 -25.07 17.10 1.89
C SER A 396 -25.21 18.48 2.51
N LEU A 397 -24.11 19.24 2.55
CA LEU A 397 -24.04 20.60 3.07
C LEU A 397 -23.51 21.53 1.98
N GLN A 398 -24.35 22.44 1.48
CA GLN A 398 -23.98 23.37 0.40
C GLN A 398 -22.92 24.38 0.82
N GLU A 399 -22.91 24.74 2.09
CA GLU A 399 -21.99 25.66 2.75
C GLU A 399 -21.73 25.15 4.18
N ASP A 400 -20.74 25.73 4.84
CA ASP A 400 -20.39 25.41 6.22
C ASP A 400 -21.60 25.60 7.14
N ALA A 401 -21.86 24.60 7.97
CA ALA A 401 -23.06 24.54 8.77
C ALA A 401 -22.90 23.73 10.06
N ARG A 402 -23.72 24.07 11.05
CA ARG A 402 -23.87 23.31 12.29
C ARG A 402 -24.94 22.24 12.15
N VAL A 403 -24.57 20.99 12.38
CA VAL A 403 -25.42 19.81 12.17
C VAL A 403 -25.80 19.16 13.50
N ASP A 404 -27.08 18.81 13.63
CA ASP A 404 -27.59 17.82 14.58
C ASP A 404 -28.16 16.64 13.79
N LEU A 405 -27.75 15.41 14.11
CA LEU A 405 -28.30 14.18 13.53
C LEU A 405 -28.68 13.21 14.64
N ILE A 406 -29.98 12.95 14.79
CA ILE A 406 -30.54 12.24 15.94
C ILE A 406 -31.38 11.07 15.44
N VAL A 407 -31.25 9.92 16.09
CA VAL A 407 -32.06 8.73 15.86
C VAL A 407 -33.11 8.62 16.97
N TYR A 408 -34.37 8.39 16.57
CA TYR A 408 -35.51 8.21 17.45
C TYR A 408 -36.19 6.86 17.20
N ASP A 409 -36.84 6.32 18.22
CA ASP A 409 -37.83 5.26 18.06
C ASP A 409 -39.19 5.82 17.59
N LEU A 410 -40.15 4.93 17.31
CA LEU A 410 -41.50 5.33 16.88
C LEU A 410 -42.28 6.13 17.94
N THR A 411 -41.88 6.09 19.21
CA THR A 411 -42.52 6.88 20.28
C THR A 411 -41.96 8.29 20.37
N GLY A 412 -40.92 8.60 19.59
CA GLY A 412 -40.21 9.87 19.63
C GLY A 412 -39.14 9.94 20.71
N LYS A 413 -38.77 8.82 21.33
CA LYS A 413 -37.68 8.77 22.29
C LYS A 413 -36.35 8.77 21.54
N GLU A 414 -35.43 9.65 21.95
CA GLU A 414 -34.06 9.68 21.46
C GLU A 414 -33.36 8.35 21.80
N VAL A 415 -32.87 7.68 20.76
CA VAL A 415 -32.15 6.40 20.86
C VAL A 415 -30.66 6.65 20.89
N THR A 416 -30.18 7.50 19.99
CA THR A 416 -28.79 7.95 19.94
C THR A 416 -28.65 9.23 19.12
N ARG A 417 -27.57 9.97 19.37
CA ARG A 417 -27.18 11.13 18.59
C ARG A 417 -25.91 10.82 17.82
N LEU A 418 -26.00 10.83 16.49
CA LEU A 418 -24.87 10.58 15.60
C LEU A 418 -23.99 11.84 15.44
N VAL A 419 -24.62 13.03 15.51
CA VAL A 419 -23.93 14.33 15.50
C VAL A 419 -24.59 15.26 16.49
N ASN A 420 -23.79 15.88 17.37
CA ASN A 420 -24.27 16.79 18.40
C ASN A 420 -23.80 18.22 18.18
N SER A 421 -24.63 19.03 17.52
CA SER A 421 -24.40 20.46 17.29
C SER A 421 -22.97 20.77 16.83
N LYS A 422 -22.43 19.95 15.93
CA LYS A 422 -21.05 20.06 15.45
C LYS A 422 -21.01 20.92 14.19
N GLU A 423 -20.01 21.78 14.07
CA GLU A 423 -19.73 22.49 12.82
C GLU A 423 -19.06 21.55 11.81
N HIS A 424 -19.51 21.67 10.58
CA HIS A 424 -19.14 20.85 9.44
C HIS A 424 -18.96 21.76 8.24
N SER A 425 -17.85 21.63 7.52
CA SER A 425 -17.60 22.36 6.28
C SER A 425 -18.58 21.93 5.17
N ALA A 426 -18.66 22.69 4.08
CA ALA A 426 -19.40 22.27 2.89
C ALA A 426 -18.93 20.88 2.41
N GLY A 427 -19.85 20.02 1.97
CA GLY A 427 -19.50 18.68 1.46
C GLY A 427 -20.55 17.59 1.67
N TYR A 428 -20.16 16.37 1.31
CA TYR A 428 -20.97 15.16 1.49
C TYR A 428 -20.50 14.38 2.72
N TYR A 429 -21.44 14.00 3.58
CA TYR A 429 -21.19 13.29 4.82
C TYR A 429 -21.93 11.96 4.83
N ASN A 430 -21.29 10.91 5.37
CA ASN A 430 -21.89 9.59 5.53
C ASN A 430 -21.82 9.10 6.98
N PHE A 431 -22.93 9.22 7.70
CA PHE A 431 -23.01 8.78 9.10
C PHE A 431 -23.46 7.32 9.19
N ILE A 432 -22.68 6.48 9.88
CA ILE A 432 -23.02 5.07 10.08
C ILE A 432 -23.79 4.91 11.40
N TRP A 433 -24.97 4.29 11.33
CA TRP A 433 -25.64 3.78 12.52
C TRP A 433 -25.58 2.25 12.57
N ASN A 434 -25.12 1.69 13.68
CA ASN A 434 -24.89 0.26 13.88
C ASN A 434 -26.02 -0.43 14.69
N GLY A 435 -27.19 0.22 14.81
CA GLY A 435 -28.33 -0.33 15.54
C GLY A 435 -28.12 -0.38 17.06
N LYS A 436 -27.29 0.50 17.62
CA LYS A 436 -27.08 0.66 19.07
C LYS A 436 -27.61 1.99 19.57
N ASN A 437 -27.93 2.04 20.86
CA ASN A 437 -28.22 3.28 21.59
C ASN A 437 -26.94 3.88 22.19
N ASP A 438 -27.07 5.02 22.89
CA ASP A 438 -25.93 5.71 23.53
C ASP A 438 -25.20 4.90 24.61
N LEU A 439 -25.83 3.85 25.15
CA LEU A 439 -25.21 2.91 26.09
C LEU A 439 -24.48 1.75 25.38
N GLY A 440 -24.32 1.82 24.06
CA GLY A 440 -23.70 0.76 23.24
C GLY A 440 -24.56 -0.51 23.14
N THR A 441 -25.81 -0.49 23.61
CA THR A 441 -26.71 -1.64 23.63
C THR A 441 -27.48 -1.73 22.32
N ARG A 442 -27.55 -2.94 21.71
CA ARG A 442 -28.33 -3.17 20.49
C ARG A 442 -29.83 -2.93 20.74
N VAL A 443 -30.46 -2.21 19.83
CA VAL A 443 -31.91 -1.95 19.87
C VAL A 443 -32.70 -3.10 19.22
N SER A 444 -34.01 -3.16 19.45
CA SER A 444 -34.89 -4.19 18.87
C SER A 444 -35.12 -3.96 17.37
N SER A 445 -35.41 -5.02 16.61
CA SER A 445 -35.92 -4.87 15.24
C SER A 445 -37.18 -4.01 15.25
N GLY A 446 -37.35 -3.18 14.23
CA GLY A 446 -38.47 -2.25 14.19
C GLY A 446 -38.18 -1.05 13.30
N VAL A 447 -39.13 -0.11 13.34
CA VAL A 447 -39.02 1.15 12.62
C VAL A 447 -38.35 2.17 13.53
N TYR A 448 -37.43 2.94 12.95
CA TYR A 448 -36.78 4.07 13.59
C TYR A 448 -36.88 5.29 12.67
N LEU A 449 -36.72 6.47 13.25
CA LEU A 449 -36.65 7.73 12.53
C LEU A 449 -35.27 8.34 12.74
N TYR A 450 -34.73 9.01 11.73
CA TYR A 450 -33.60 9.89 11.91
C TYR A 450 -33.96 11.29 11.44
N HIS A 451 -33.47 12.27 12.19
CA HIS A 451 -33.80 13.66 12.04
C HIS A 451 -32.52 14.49 11.94
N ALA A 452 -32.42 15.29 10.89
CA ALA A 452 -31.33 16.24 10.70
C ALA A 452 -31.84 17.67 10.84
N ILE A 453 -31.13 18.47 11.66
CA ILE A 453 -31.26 19.92 11.71
C ILE A 453 -29.92 20.51 11.31
N VAL A 454 -29.92 21.37 10.29
CA VAL A 454 -28.73 22.07 9.81
C VAL A 454 -28.95 23.55 9.93
N ARG A 455 -27.97 24.25 10.50
CA ARG A 455 -27.97 25.71 10.65
C ARG A 455 -26.78 26.30 9.92
N ASP A 456 -27.01 27.32 9.10
CA ASP A 456 -25.94 28.05 8.42
C ASP A 456 -25.01 28.78 9.41
N SER A 457 -23.95 29.41 8.90
CA SER A 457 -23.01 30.23 9.68
C SER A 457 -23.67 31.40 10.43
N LYS A 458 -24.88 31.82 10.04
CA LYS A 458 -25.68 32.86 10.70
C LYS A 458 -26.64 32.30 11.76
N GLY A 459 -26.67 30.98 11.94
CA GLY A 459 -27.53 30.26 12.88
C GLY A 459 -28.95 30.03 12.37
N SER A 460 -29.26 30.34 11.11
CA SER A 460 -30.57 30.12 10.51
C SER A 460 -30.75 28.65 10.13
N VAL A 461 -31.91 28.07 10.42
CA VAL A 461 -32.20 26.67 10.06
C VAL A 461 -32.41 26.56 8.54
N VAL A 462 -31.45 25.95 7.86
CA VAL A 462 -31.45 25.73 6.40
C VAL A 462 -31.91 24.32 6.00
N LEU A 463 -31.84 23.37 6.93
CA LEU A 463 -32.46 22.05 6.78
C LEU A 463 -33.12 21.61 8.08
N ASN A 464 -34.33 21.09 7.97
CA ASN A 464 -35.02 20.41 9.06
C ASN A 464 -35.82 19.25 8.45
N LYS A 465 -35.29 18.02 8.56
CA LYS A 465 -35.85 16.87 7.82
C LYS A 465 -35.81 15.60 8.65
N THR A 466 -36.90 14.84 8.60
CA THR A 466 -37.02 13.49 9.17
C THR A 466 -37.19 12.46 8.07
N ARG A 467 -36.56 11.29 8.25
CA ARG A 467 -36.76 10.12 7.40
C ARG A 467 -36.88 8.84 8.24
N LYS A 468 -37.46 7.81 7.62
CA LYS A 468 -37.77 6.52 8.25
C LYS A 468 -36.77 5.45 7.84
N MET A 469 -36.37 4.59 8.77
CA MET A 469 -35.54 3.41 8.53
C MET A 469 -36.10 2.17 9.23
N ILE A 470 -35.77 0.98 8.73
CA ILE A 470 -36.26 -0.31 9.23
C ILE A 470 -35.07 -1.19 9.59
N LEU A 471 -34.92 -1.53 10.87
CA LEU A 471 -33.92 -2.47 11.36
C LEU A 471 -34.52 -3.88 11.39
N LEU A 472 -33.85 -4.83 10.72
CA LEU A 472 -34.13 -6.26 10.80
C LEU A 472 -33.03 -6.95 11.61
N LYS A 473 -33.41 -8.00 12.36
CA LYS A 473 -32.46 -8.86 13.05
C LYS A 473 -32.10 -10.07 12.21
#